data_AF-A0AB39U645-F1
#
_entry.id   AF-A0AB39U645-F1
#
_cell.length_a   1.000
_cell.length_b   1.000
_cell.length_c   1.000
_cell.angle_alpha   90.00
_cell.angle_beta   90.00
_cell.angle_gamma   90.00
#
_symmetry.space_group_name_H-M   'P 1'
#
loop_
_entity.id
_entity.type
_entity.pdbx_description
1 polymer ?
#
loop_
_entity_poly.entity_id
_entity_poly.type
_entity_poly.pdbx_seq_one_letter_code
_entity_poly.pdbx_strand_id
1 'polypeptide(L)'
;MALQDETWRWDDGDVVASTHESLGRDVDSDLMLATGADTAREAHELFVGRPRLSEERGEESVQLQFKAPRSMAAFVDEQRKRSGMRNKSEYLRMLVEQEMKRQHHRLQAA
;
A
#
# COMPACT_ATOMS: atom_id res chain seq x y z
N MET A 1 35.70 10.10 -50.20
CA MET A 1 34.26 10.09 -49.91
C MET A 1 34.04 11.01 -48.73
N ALA A 2 33.42 12.17 -48.92
CA ALA A 2 33.15 13.13 -47.85
C ALA A 2 31.81 12.76 -47.20
N LEU A 3 31.84 12.47 -45.90
CA LEU A 3 30.64 12.30 -45.08
C LEU A 3 29.94 13.66 -45.02
N GLN A 4 28.72 13.73 -45.52
CA GLN A 4 27.87 14.90 -45.39
C GLN A 4 27.44 14.97 -43.92
N ASP A 5 27.87 16.02 -43.21
CA ASP A 5 27.29 16.37 -41.91
C ASP A 5 25.83 16.75 -42.14
N GLU A 6 24.91 15.88 -41.73
CA GLU A 6 23.49 16.16 -41.70
C GLU A 6 23.24 17.29 -40.71
N THR A 7 23.14 18.50 -41.23
CA THR A 7 22.88 19.69 -40.45
C THR A 7 21.41 19.63 -40.04
N TRP A 8 21.14 19.26 -38.79
CA TRP A 8 19.79 19.28 -38.23
C TRP A 8 19.27 20.73 -38.24
N ARG A 9 18.35 21.02 -39.17
CA ARG A 9 17.60 22.28 -39.19
C ARG A 9 16.24 21.99 -38.54
N TRP A 10 15.98 22.64 -37.42
CA TRP A 10 14.65 22.65 -36.84
C TRP A 10 13.74 23.47 -37.76
N ASP A 11 12.70 22.84 -38.29
CA ASP A 11 11.65 23.51 -39.05
C ASP A 11 10.64 24.08 -38.05
N ASP A 12 10.74 25.39 -37.81
CA ASP A 12 9.81 26.11 -36.91
C ASP A 12 8.38 26.19 -37.49
N GLY A 13 8.14 25.67 -38.71
CA GLY A 13 6.81 25.58 -39.31
C GLY A 13 5.85 24.63 -38.60
N ASP A 14 6.37 23.63 -37.88
CA ASP A 14 5.60 22.66 -37.10
C ASP A 14 5.50 23.02 -35.61
N VAL A 15 5.77 24.28 -35.25
CA VAL A 15 5.53 24.77 -33.88
C VAL A 15 4.02 24.83 -33.65
N VAL A 16 3.48 23.74 -33.11
CA VAL A 16 2.12 23.71 -32.57
C VAL A 16 2.08 24.76 -31.46
N ALA A 17 1.30 25.81 -31.66
CA ALA A 17 1.04 26.87 -30.67
C ALA A 17 0.28 26.28 -29.47
N SER A 18 1.01 25.51 -28.66
CA SER A 18 0.50 24.89 -27.46
C SER A 18 0.37 25.98 -26.39
N THR A 19 -0.85 26.14 -25.91
CA THR A 19 -1.13 27.07 -24.81
C THR A 19 -0.68 26.38 -23.53
N HIS A 20 -0.28 27.12 -22.48
CA HIS A 20 0.11 26.51 -21.20
C HIS A 20 -0.92 25.50 -20.65
N GLU A 21 -2.19 25.73 -20.95
CA GLU A 21 -3.29 24.84 -20.55
C GLU A 21 -3.39 23.56 -21.39
N SER A 22 -2.99 23.58 -22.67
CA SER A 22 -2.95 22.36 -23.49
C SER A 22 -1.79 21.46 -23.09
N LEU A 23 -0.62 22.05 -22.81
CA LEU A 23 0.55 21.33 -22.32
C LEU A 23 0.26 20.58 -21.00
N GLY A 24 -0.49 21.20 -20.08
CA GLY A 24 -0.88 20.54 -18.83
C GLY A 24 -1.75 19.30 -19.07
N ARG A 25 -2.72 19.38 -19.98
CA ARG A 25 -3.61 18.25 -20.29
C ARG A 25 -2.88 17.10 -21.02
N ASP A 26 -1.95 17.44 -21.91
CA ASP A 26 -1.16 16.45 -22.63
C ASP A 26 -0.26 15.67 -21.66
N VAL A 27 0.41 16.39 -20.75
CA VAL A 27 1.23 15.79 -19.68
C VAL A 27 0.39 14.92 -18.74
N ASP A 28 -0.77 15.40 -18.31
CA ASP A 28 -1.70 14.64 -17.46
C ASP A 28 -2.17 13.34 -18.14
N SER A 29 -2.48 13.41 -19.45
CA SER A 29 -2.88 12.25 -20.26
C SER A 29 -1.76 11.23 -20.40
N ASP A 30 -0.54 11.67 -20.67
CA ASP A 30 0.64 10.80 -20.79
C ASP A 30 0.97 10.11 -19.46
N LEU A 31 0.86 10.84 -18.34
CA LEU A 31 1.02 10.29 -16.99
C LEU A 31 -0.04 9.22 -16.70
N MET A 32 -1.30 9.48 -17.04
CA MET A 32 -2.40 8.51 -16.88
C MET A 32 -2.15 7.24 -17.70
N LEU A 33 -1.73 7.38 -18.96
CA LEU A 33 -1.37 6.25 -19.83
C LEU A 33 -0.19 5.44 -19.29
N ALA A 34 0.85 6.10 -18.80
CA ALA A 34 2.04 5.44 -18.27
C ALA A 34 1.80 4.70 -16.95
N THR A 35 0.88 5.20 -16.12
CA THR A 35 0.58 4.64 -14.78
C THR A 35 -0.66 3.73 -14.75
N GLY A 36 -1.51 3.77 -15.78
CA GLY A 36 -2.80 3.08 -15.80
C GLY A 36 -3.83 3.67 -14.85
N ALA A 37 -3.68 4.96 -14.51
CA ALA A 37 -4.58 5.68 -13.60
C ALA A 37 -5.81 6.23 -14.32
N ASP A 38 -6.93 6.30 -13.61
CA ASP A 38 -8.20 6.81 -14.17
C ASP A 38 -8.29 8.34 -14.07
N THR A 39 -7.39 8.98 -13.31
CA THR A 39 -7.33 10.44 -13.15
C THR A 39 -5.90 10.98 -13.12
N ALA A 40 -5.71 12.22 -13.55
CA ALA A 40 -4.41 12.92 -13.56
C ALA A 40 -3.79 13.01 -12.16
N ARG A 41 -4.61 13.26 -11.13
CA ARG A 41 -4.16 13.28 -9.73
C ARG A 41 -3.61 11.92 -9.29
N GLU A 42 -4.33 10.84 -9.62
CA GLU A 42 -3.90 9.48 -9.31
C GLU A 42 -2.61 9.12 -10.07
N ALA A 43 -2.52 9.50 -11.34
CA ALA A 43 -1.32 9.29 -12.14
C ALA A 43 -0.10 9.97 -11.52
N HIS A 44 -0.28 11.22 -11.05
CA HIS A 44 0.74 11.95 -10.33
C HIS A 44 1.15 11.26 -9.03
N GLU A 45 0.17 10.79 -8.23
CA GLU A 45 0.43 10.07 -6.97
C GLU A 45 1.21 8.76 -7.20
N LEU A 46 0.86 8.00 -8.25
CA LEU A 46 1.58 6.79 -8.66
C LEU A 46 2.99 7.11 -9.16
N PHE A 47 3.13 8.14 -10.00
CA PHE A 47 4.41 8.58 -10.55
C PHE A 47 5.39 9.03 -9.47
N VAL A 48 4.93 9.72 -8.42
CA VAL A 48 5.76 10.10 -7.27
C VAL A 48 6.01 8.96 -6.27
N GLY A 49 5.64 7.73 -6.63
CA GLY A 49 5.95 6.54 -5.84
C GLY A 49 5.03 6.32 -4.64
N ARG A 50 3.78 6.80 -4.69
CA ARG A 50 2.70 6.36 -3.79
C ARG A 50 1.85 5.32 -4.50
N PRO A 51 2.31 4.06 -4.61
CA PRO A 51 1.53 3.00 -5.23
C PRO A 51 0.18 2.86 -4.52
N ARG A 52 -0.85 2.43 -5.27
CA ARG A 52 -2.15 2.07 -4.72
C ARG A 52 -1.92 1.30 -3.42
N LEU A 53 -2.36 1.86 -2.30
CA LEU A 53 -2.82 1.05 -1.19
C LEU A 53 -4.07 0.38 -1.74
N SER A 54 -3.87 -0.68 -2.53
CA SER A 54 -4.96 -1.54 -2.96
C SER A 54 -5.71 -1.92 -1.68
N GLU A 55 -7.01 -1.63 -1.65
CA GLU A 55 -7.92 -2.00 -0.56
C GLU A 55 -7.97 -3.54 -0.36
N GLU A 56 -7.24 -4.32 -1.17
CA GLU A 56 -7.00 -5.74 -1.02
C GLU A 56 -5.82 -6.11 -0.08
N ARG A 57 -5.38 -5.20 0.80
CA ARG A 57 -4.26 -5.46 1.73
C ARG A 57 -4.72 -5.81 3.14
N GLY A 58 -5.23 -7.03 3.30
CA GLY A 58 -5.39 -7.67 4.61
C GLY A 58 -6.45 -7.04 5.51
N GLU A 59 -6.89 -7.78 6.53
CA GLU A 59 -7.75 -7.21 7.56
C GLU A 59 -7.07 -5.99 8.21
N GLU A 60 -7.84 -4.93 8.40
CA GLU A 60 -7.38 -3.72 9.07
C GLU A 60 -6.84 -4.08 10.47
N SER A 61 -5.60 -3.68 10.74
CA SER A 61 -4.99 -3.90 12.04
C SER A 61 -5.52 -2.90 13.07
N VAL A 62 -6.50 -3.33 13.87
CA VAL A 62 -7.09 -2.51 14.93
C VAL A 62 -6.30 -2.62 16.23
N GLN A 63 -6.05 -1.48 16.90
CA GLN A 63 -5.45 -1.46 18.23
C GLN A 63 -6.51 -1.71 19.32
N LEU A 64 -6.39 -2.83 20.02
CA LEU A 64 -7.23 -3.16 21.17
C LEU A 64 -6.53 -2.81 22.48
N GLN A 65 -7.17 -2.00 23.32
CA GLN A 65 -6.72 -1.72 24.68
C GLN A 65 -7.68 -2.37 25.68
N PHE A 66 -7.13 -3.16 26.61
CA PHE A 66 -7.92 -3.80 27.67
C PHE A 66 -7.36 -3.45 29.04
N LYS A 67 -8.24 -3.29 30.02
CA LYS A 67 -7.87 -3.13 31.43
C LYS A 67 -7.92 -4.51 32.08
N ALA A 68 -6.83 -4.92 32.72
CA ALA A 68 -6.74 -6.18 33.42
C ALA A 68 -6.15 -5.99 34.84
N PRO A 69 -6.53 -6.84 35.80
CA PRO A 69 -5.88 -6.89 37.10
C PRO A 69 -4.38 -7.16 36.98
N ARG A 70 -3.59 -6.68 37.95
CA ARG A 70 -2.12 -6.91 37.97
C ARG A 70 -1.76 -8.39 37.99
N SER A 71 -2.54 -9.21 38.69
CA SER A 71 -2.35 -10.67 38.74
C SER A 71 -2.46 -11.32 37.36
N MET A 72 -3.46 -10.93 36.57
CA MET A 72 -3.63 -11.41 35.20
C MET A 72 -2.49 -10.95 34.29
N ALA A 73 -2.05 -9.70 34.40
CA ALA A 73 -0.93 -9.19 33.61
C ALA A 73 0.39 -9.93 33.93
N ALA A 74 0.60 -10.28 35.20
CA ALA A 74 1.75 -11.07 35.64
C ALA A 74 1.69 -12.51 35.11
N PHE A 75 0.52 -13.15 35.19
CA PHE A 75 0.29 -14.49 34.65
C PHE A 75 0.59 -14.54 33.15
N VAL A 76 0.06 -13.58 32.37
CA VAL A 76 0.29 -13.50 30.92
C VAL A 76 1.77 -13.34 30.59
N ASP A 77 2.52 -12.53 31.36
CA ASP A 77 3.96 -12.36 31.11
C ASP A 77 4.76 -13.64 31.41
N GLU A 78 4.38 -14.38 32.46
CA GLU A 78 5.01 -15.66 32.77
C GLU A 78 4.74 -16.70 31.69
N GLN A 79 3.48 -16.84 31.25
CA GLN A 79 3.13 -17.80 30.20
C GLN A 79 3.79 -17.46 28.86
N ARG A 80 3.89 -16.18 28.51
CA ARG A 80 4.63 -15.71 27.33
C ARG A 80 6.09 -16.15 27.38
N LYS A 81 6.75 -16.03 28.54
CA LYS A 81 8.15 -16.46 28.69
C LYS A 81 8.29 -17.97 28.47
N ARG A 82 7.34 -18.76 28.99
CA ARG A 82 7.32 -20.22 28.81
C ARG A 82 7.07 -20.62 27.36
N SER A 83 6.28 -19.87 26.61
CA SER A 83 6.01 -20.13 25.19
C SER A 83 7.10 -19.63 24.24
N GLY A 84 8.13 -18.93 24.75
CA GLY A 84 9.21 -18.38 23.93
C GLY A 84 8.82 -17.18 23.07
N MET A 85 7.65 -16.57 23.31
CA MET A 85 7.14 -15.48 22.47
C MET A 85 7.77 -14.13 22.79
N ARG A 86 8.01 -13.33 21.73
CA ARG A 86 8.75 -12.07 21.85
C ARG A 86 7.98 -11.00 22.60
N ASN A 87 6.67 -10.88 22.38
CA ASN A 87 5.87 -9.83 22.99
C ASN A 87 4.51 -10.34 23.52
N LYS A 88 3.87 -9.53 24.39
CA LYS A 88 2.58 -9.88 25.01
C LYS A 88 1.43 -9.89 24.00
N SER A 89 1.45 -8.98 23.04
CA SER A 89 0.39 -8.85 22.02
C SER A 89 0.31 -10.08 21.11
N GLU A 90 1.46 -10.62 20.73
CA GLU A 90 1.61 -11.85 19.92
C GLU A 90 1.12 -13.07 20.69
N TYR A 91 1.46 -13.15 21.99
CA TYR A 91 0.95 -14.20 22.86
C TYR A 91 -0.58 -14.14 23.02
N LEU A 92 -1.14 -12.95 23.24
CA LEU A 92 -2.59 -12.77 23.33
C LEU A 92 -3.28 -13.04 22.00
N ARG A 93 -2.70 -12.61 20.87
CA ARG A 93 -3.22 -12.89 19.53
C ARG A 93 -3.29 -14.40 19.29
N MET A 94 -2.23 -15.14 19.60
CA MET A 94 -2.22 -16.59 19.48
C MET A 94 -3.34 -17.25 20.30
N LEU A 95 -3.54 -16.81 21.55
CA LEU A 95 -4.63 -17.35 22.38
C LEU A 95 -6.01 -17.11 21.77
N VAL A 96 -6.25 -15.89 21.25
CA VAL A 96 -7.52 -15.54 20.60
C VAL A 96 -7.72 -16.37 19.33
N GLU A 97 -6.71 -16.50 18.48
CA GLU A 97 -6.78 -17.31 17.25
C GLU A 97 -7.05 -18.79 17.55
N GLN A 98 -6.44 -19.35 18.60
CA GLN A 98 -6.70 -20.72 19.03
C GLN A 98 -8.14 -20.91 19.48
N GLU A 99 -8.69 -19.96 20.23
CA GLU A 99 -10.09 -20.02 20.67
C GLU A 99 -11.05 -19.84 19.48
N MET A 100 -10.78 -18.92 18.56
CA MET A 100 -11.58 -18.75 17.34
C MET A 100 -11.65 -20.04 16.53
N LYS A 101 -10.52 -20.72 16.33
CA LYS A 101 -10.47 -22.03 15.65
C LYS A 101 -11.30 -23.08 16.39
N ARG A 102 -11.20 -23.15 17.73
CA ARG A 102 -11.98 -24.10 18.54
C ARG A 102 -13.49 -23.84 18.45
N GLN A 103 -13.91 -22.58 18.49
CA GLN A 103 -15.32 -22.19 18.37
C GLN A 103 -15.87 -22.49 16.97
N HIS A 104 -15.09 -22.21 15.93
CA HIS A 104 -15.46 -22.55 14.55
C HIS A 104 -15.69 -24.06 14.38
N HIS A 105 -14.81 -24.89 14.93
CA HIS A 105 -15.00 -26.35 14.92
C HIS A 105 -16.24 -26.81 15.70
N ARG A 106 -16.56 -26.19 16.85
CA ARG A 106 -17.77 -26.51 17.61
C ARG A 106 -19.05 -26.17 16.85
N LEU A 107 -19.08 -25.02 16.17
CA LEU A 107 -20.23 -24.58 15.39
C LEU A 107 -20.46 -25.43 14.14
N GLN A 108 -19.41 -25.99 13.54
CA GLN A 108 -19.52 -26.90 12.39
C GLN A 108 -19.88 -28.34 12.79
N ALA A 109 -19.65 -28.73 14.05
CA ALA A 109 -19.92 -30.06 14.56
C ALA A 109 -21.28 -30.19 15.27
N ALA A 110 -22.04 -29.09 15.39
CA ALA A 110 -23.38 -29.01 15.96
C ALA A 110 -24.44 -28.89 14.86
#